data_AF-A0A811L0R3-F1
#
_entry.id   AF-A0A811L0R3-F1
#
_cell.length_a   1.000
_cell.length_b   1.000
_cell.length_c   1.000
_cell.angle_alpha   90.00
_cell.angle_beta   90.00
_cell.angle_gamma   90.00
#
_symmetry.space_group_name_H-M   'P 1'
#
loop_
_entity.id
_entity.type
_entity.pdbx_description
1 polymer ?
#
loop_
_entity_poly.entity_id
_entity_poly.type
_entity_poly.pdbx_seq_one_letter_code
_entity_poly.pdbx_strand_id
1 'polypeptide(L)'
;MLYSVQSVFLELLLSMVTSSPAMNDWDPQMGMRGTPTSTTDVYDSSMCSDQNANEKSQDLALLLMKNYSRNALPDRTPVNVIVEITIQDISDISAITGTFVIDFWISAIWQDSRLQFSHLDPCRRNLSLDHDMEPKLWSPNVCIVNSKATKVHDSPKPNILLMIFPNGTTWLNYRIRSEAPCAMELRNFPLDSIKCELVFESYSYNAAEVTLDWLGWSPVTTVKDEFNLPDFKLTNITHHKSTEMYTAGIWHRLFVNIYFDRLFGFYILQMYLPTYISVFISWIAFWMDTRALPARITLSVSSLMALTFQFGNIVRSLPKASYVKAIDLWMFGCVGFIFLSLVELAIVAYNDKMEDQRARTRRLSSLAPMLARNSGSGAADMLRLRELRRGGLLDYDPPEYSTQRKHRTSDLSYRDDVDVPFVDTPEYRPDYVNNNNTGNGQSHLAMPNTPLIQTPEGTQVPSPINPHLPPPPRHFSMSNKWRRVTRRSELGGVIDRFSSIAFPTAFALFNAVYWTYYLSSYSTSGKMAVT
;
A
#
# COMPACT_ATOMS: atom_id res chain seq x y z
N MET A 1 -13.25 28.30 16.31
CA MET A 1 -12.03 27.45 16.30
C MET A 1 -12.17 26.18 15.47
N LEU A 2 -13.28 25.42 15.53
CA LEU A 2 -13.52 24.26 14.66
C LEU A 2 -13.42 24.57 13.15
N TYR A 3 -13.92 25.73 12.71
CA TYR A 3 -13.77 26.19 11.32
C TYR A 3 -12.33 26.50 10.90
N SER A 4 -11.45 26.87 11.83
CA SER A 4 -10.08 27.26 11.49
C SER A 4 -9.18 26.04 11.30
N VAL A 5 -9.36 24.97 12.07
CA VAL A 5 -8.60 23.71 11.92
C VAL A 5 -9.07 22.93 10.70
N GLN A 6 -10.38 22.94 10.43
CA GLN A 6 -10.95 22.31 9.24
C GLN A 6 -10.59 23.09 7.95
N SER A 7 -10.49 24.43 8.03
CA SER A 7 -10.04 25.29 6.92
C SER A 7 -8.54 25.12 6.64
N VAL A 8 -7.69 24.98 7.66
CA VAL A 8 -6.25 24.73 7.47
C VAL A 8 -6.01 23.34 6.88
N PHE A 9 -6.81 22.34 7.27
CA PHE A 9 -6.76 21.00 6.67
C PHE A 9 -7.25 21.00 5.21
N LEU A 10 -8.32 21.74 4.90
CA LEU A 10 -8.80 21.89 3.52
C LEU A 10 -7.80 22.68 2.67
N GLU A 11 -7.17 23.73 3.20
CA GLU A 11 -6.14 24.51 2.51
C GLU A 11 -4.85 23.74 2.31
N LEU A 12 -4.41 22.91 3.26
CA LEU A 12 -3.25 22.03 3.08
C LEU A 12 -3.53 20.93 2.04
N LEU A 13 -4.74 20.35 2.03
CA LEU A 13 -5.14 19.40 0.99
C LEU A 13 -5.29 20.08 -0.38
N LEU A 14 -5.86 21.29 -0.44
CA LEU A 14 -5.95 22.09 -1.67
C LEU A 14 -4.56 22.52 -2.16
N SER A 15 -3.65 22.90 -1.26
CA SER A 15 -2.25 23.22 -1.57
C SER A 15 -1.45 22.02 -2.11
N MET A 16 -1.71 20.81 -1.60
CA MET A 16 -1.07 19.58 -2.10
C MET A 16 -1.68 19.07 -3.41
N VAL A 17 -2.96 19.36 -3.69
CA VAL A 17 -3.61 19.01 -4.97
C VAL A 17 -3.33 20.05 -6.06
N THR A 18 -3.02 21.30 -5.71
CA THR A 18 -2.75 22.40 -6.67
C THR A 18 -1.28 22.58 -7.03
N SER A 19 -0.36 21.89 -6.36
CA SER A 19 1.08 21.90 -6.69
C SER A 19 1.45 20.80 -7.68
N SER A 20 0.74 20.75 -8.80
CA SER A 20 1.25 20.16 -10.03
C SER A 20 1.80 21.32 -10.86
N PRO A 21 3.09 21.32 -11.28
CA PRO A 21 3.60 22.41 -12.08
C PRO A 21 2.92 22.38 -13.46
N ALA A 22 1.97 23.29 -13.66
CA ALA A 22 1.55 23.69 -14.99
C ALA A 22 2.76 24.29 -15.69
N MET A 23 3.29 23.57 -16.68
CA MET A 23 4.37 24.03 -17.52
C MET A 23 3.79 25.00 -18.56
N ASN A 24 4.32 26.22 -18.55
CA ASN A 24 3.91 27.30 -19.43
C ASN A 24 4.20 26.99 -20.90
N ASP A 25 3.22 27.31 -21.75
CA ASP A 25 3.35 27.49 -23.20
C ASP A 25 4.61 28.29 -23.55
N TRP A 26 5.41 27.76 -24.47
CA TRP A 26 6.35 28.52 -25.27
C TRP A 26 6.16 28.19 -26.74
N ASP A 27 5.84 29.25 -27.48
CA ASP A 27 5.59 29.30 -28.93
C ASP A 27 6.79 28.83 -29.77
N PRO A 28 6.56 28.29 -30.98
CA PRO A 28 7.60 27.83 -31.88
C PRO A 28 8.03 28.95 -32.83
N GLN A 29 9.32 29.34 -32.81
CA GLN A 29 10.11 29.76 -33.98
C GLN A 29 11.44 30.42 -33.59
N MET A 30 12.55 29.77 -33.97
CA MET A 30 13.84 30.33 -34.40
C MET A 30 14.81 29.13 -34.44
N GLY A 31 15.26 28.64 -35.58
CA GLY A 31 16.05 29.36 -36.56
C GLY A 31 17.48 28.82 -36.52
N MET A 32 17.75 27.67 -37.15
CA MET A 32 19.11 27.22 -37.43
C MET A 32 19.30 27.14 -38.94
N ARG A 33 19.79 28.27 -39.46
CA ARG A 33 20.47 28.38 -40.74
C ARG A 33 21.91 27.90 -40.49
N GLY A 34 22.18 26.65 -40.84
CA GLY A 34 23.51 26.04 -40.82
C GLY A 34 23.73 25.30 -42.13
N THR A 35 24.51 25.90 -43.01
CA THR A 35 24.94 25.37 -44.30
C THR A 35 25.63 24.02 -44.16
N PRO A 36 25.38 23.03 -45.03
CA PRO A 36 26.19 21.83 -45.06
C PRO A 36 27.54 22.18 -45.70
N THR A 37 28.59 22.22 -44.89
CA THR A 37 29.96 22.11 -45.41
C THR A 37 30.14 20.71 -45.96
N SER A 38 29.91 20.62 -47.27
CA SER A 38 30.37 19.56 -48.17
C SER A 38 31.84 19.24 -47.90
N THR A 39 32.09 18.21 -47.10
CA THR A 39 33.30 17.40 -47.24
C THR A 39 32.91 16.22 -48.12
N THR A 40 33.14 16.41 -49.41
CA THR A 40 33.13 15.33 -50.39
C THR A 40 34.24 14.36 -50.04
N ASP A 41 33.91 13.27 -49.35
CA ASP A 41 34.72 12.06 -49.40
C ASP A 41 34.60 11.52 -50.83
N VAL A 42 35.60 11.88 -51.65
CA VAL A 42 35.82 11.32 -52.98
C VAL A 42 36.28 9.88 -52.79
N TYR A 43 35.32 8.97 -52.65
CA TYR A 43 35.55 7.54 -52.89
C TYR A 43 35.29 7.26 -54.36
N ASP A 44 36.31 6.71 -55.01
CA ASP A 44 36.38 6.35 -56.42
C ASP A 44 35.25 5.36 -56.78
N SER A 45 34.14 5.88 -57.30
CA SER A 45 32.97 5.11 -57.73
C SER A 45 33.19 4.38 -59.06
N SER A 46 34.42 4.31 -59.56
CA SER A 46 34.73 3.76 -60.90
C SER A 46 34.93 2.24 -60.93
N MET A 47 35.04 1.56 -59.79
CA MET A 47 35.20 0.08 -59.74
C MET A 47 33.90 -0.70 -59.56
N CYS A 48 32.77 -0.04 -59.30
CA CYS A 48 31.47 -0.69 -59.09
C CYS A 48 30.55 -0.44 -60.30
N SER A 49 30.99 -0.82 -61.50
CA SER A 49 30.14 -0.85 -62.68
C SER A 49 29.33 -2.14 -62.72
N ASP A 50 28.01 -2.01 -62.70
CA ASP A 50 26.97 -3.04 -62.78
C ASP A 50 27.13 -3.98 -63.99
N GLN A 51 28.07 -4.92 -63.94
CA GLN A 51 28.12 -6.01 -64.93
C GLN A 51 28.05 -7.42 -64.33
N ASN A 52 28.17 -7.59 -63.01
CA ASN A 52 28.04 -8.90 -62.36
C ASN A 52 27.27 -8.86 -61.02
N ALA A 53 26.30 -7.96 -60.85
CA ALA A 53 25.41 -7.99 -59.67
C ALA A 53 24.55 -9.28 -59.59
N ASN A 54 24.49 -10.05 -60.69
CA ASN A 54 23.76 -11.31 -60.82
C ASN A 54 24.62 -12.57 -60.69
N GLU A 55 25.94 -12.44 -60.52
CA GLU A 55 26.72 -13.58 -60.06
C GLU A 55 26.37 -13.75 -58.60
N LYS A 56 25.40 -14.65 -58.33
CA LYS A 56 24.89 -14.99 -56.99
C LYS A 56 26.01 -14.78 -56.01
N SER A 57 25.86 -13.76 -55.17
CA SER A 57 26.70 -13.54 -54.00
C SER A 57 27.03 -14.92 -53.45
N GLN A 58 28.25 -15.41 -53.71
CA GLN A 58 28.77 -16.55 -52.97
C GLN A 58 28.45 -16.18 -51.54
N ASP A 59 27.77 -17.07 -50.80
CA ASP A 59 27.28 -16.74 -49.47
C ASP A 59 28.49 -16.28 -48.67
N LEU A 60 28.69 -14.95 -48.60
CA LEU A 60 29.96 -14.34 -48.23
C LEU A 60 30.25 -14.71 -46.79
N ALA A 61 29.16 -14.88 -46.03
CA ALA A 61 29.15 -15.49 -44.72
C ALA A 61 29.76 -16.91 -44.75
N LEU A 62 29.36 -17.82 -45.64
CA LEU A 62 30.00 -19.16 -45.73
C LEU A 62 31.49 -19.09 -46.07
N LEU A 63 31.89 -18.15 -46.94
CA LEU A 63 33.31 -17.98 -47.30
C LEU A 63 34.13 -17.47 -46.11
N LEU A 64 33.63 -16.47 -45.39
CA LEU A 64 34.22 -15.96 -44.15
C LEU A 64 34.29 -17.05 -43.07
N MET A 65 33.27 -17.90 -43.00
CA MET A 65 33.16 -18.95 -41.97
C MET A 65 34.01 -20.19 -42.25
N LYS A 66 34.52 -20.41 -43.47
CA LYS A 66 35.22 -21.65 -43.87
C LYS A 66 36.45 -21.97 -43.01
N ASN A 67 37.13 -20.95 -42.49
CA ASN A 67 38.30 -21.10 -41.61
C ASN A 67 38.16 -20.30 -40.30
N TYR A 68 36.92 -19.98 -39.93
CA TYR A 68 36.63 -19.20 -38.73
C TYR A 68 36.47 -20.11 -37.52
N SER A 69 37.18 -19.81 -36.43
CA SER A 69 37.01 -20.50 -35.15
C SER A 69 36.40 -19.57 -34.13
N ARG A 70 35.18 -19.90 -33.68
CA ARG A 70 34.47 -19.17 -32.61
C ARG A 70 35.23 -19.16 -31.29
N ASN A 71 36.03 -20.17 -31.01
CA ASN A 71 36.69 -20.31 -29.70
C ASN A 71 38.00 -19.52 -29.60
N ALA A 72 38.51 -19.02 -30.74
CA ALA A 72 39.71 -18.20 -30.76
C ALA A 72 39.34 -16.72 -30.66
N LEU A 73 40.05 -16.01 -29.78
CA LEU A 73 39.97 -14.55 -29.70
C LEU A 73 40.31 -13.91 -31.06
N PRO A 74 39.64 -12.80 -31.44
CA PRO A 74 39.94 -12.03 -32.65
C PRO A 74 41.39 -11.58 -32.78
N ASP A 75 42.01 -11.13 -31.68
CA ASP A 75 43.39 -10.66 -31.64
C ASP A 75 44.12 -11.21 -30.39
N ARG A 76 45.45 -11.09 -30.37
CA ARG A 76 46.31 -11.44 -29.22
C ARG A 76 46.29 -10.36 -28.14
N THR A 77 45.93 -9.13 -28.50
CA THR A 77 45.69 -8.04 -27.55
C THR A 77 44.26 -8.12 -27.02
N PRO A 78 43.98 -7.52 -25.85
CA PRO A 78 42.62 -7.43 -25.34
C PRO A 78 41.69 -6.82 -26.40
N VAL A 79 40.58 -7.50 -26.68
CA VAL A 79 39.60 -7.03 -27.64
C VAL A 79 38.80 -5.91 -27.01
N ASN A 80 38.85 -4.73 -27.61
CA ASN A 80 38.05 -3.61 -27.16
C ASN A 80 36.61 -3.74 -27.65
N VAL A 81 35.69 -3.83 -26.70
CA VAL A 81 34.26 -3.99 -26.94
C VAL A 81 33.56 -2.74 -26.44
N ILE A 82 33.02 -1.99 -27.38
CA ILE A 82 32.26 -0.78 -27.11
C ILE A 82 30.79 -1.18 -26.92
N VAL A 83 30.22 -0.77 -25.79
CA VAL A 83 28.85 -1.08 -25.40
C VAL A 83 28.00 0.19 -25.44
N GLU A 84 26.80 0.07 -25.99
CA GLU A 84 25.76 1.08 -25.97
C GLU A 84 24.44 0.44 -25.52
N ILE A 85 23.65 1.20 -24.77
CA ILE A 85 22.33 0.79 -24.31
C ILE A 85 21.28 1.80 -24.76
N THR A 86 20.18 1.28 -25.29
CA THR A 86 19.00 2.07 -25.63
C THR A 86 17.79 1.55 -24.88
N ILE A 87 17.32 2.30 -23.90
CA ILE A 87 16.15 1.96 -23.08
C ILE A 87 14.89 2.19 -23.91
N GLN A 88 14.13 1.13 -24.12
CA GLN A 88 12.89 1.16 -24.89
C GLN A 88 11.68 1.44 -23.99
N ASP A 89 11.58 0.70 -22.90
CA ASP A 89 10.48 0.83 -21.93
C ASP A 89 10.87 0.31 -20.56
N ILE A 90 10.20 0.80 -19.52
CA ILE A 90 10.29 0.28 -18.16
C ILE A 90 8.90 -0.21 -17.81
N SER A 91 8.72 -1.53 -17.72
CA SER A 91 7.39 -2.13 -17.65
C SER A 91 6.77 -2.01 -16.26
N ASP A 92 7.55 -2.33 -15.22
CA ASP A 92 7.05 -2.41 -13.85
C ASP A 92 8.19 -2.25 -12.83
N ILE A 93 7.84 -1.71 -11.66
CA ILE A 93 8.73 -1.55 -10.51
C ILE A 93 7.99 -2.09 -9.29
N SER A 94 8.42 -3.24 -8.80
CA SER A 94 7.79 -3.91 -7.68
C SER A 94 8.55 -3.63 -6.38
N ALA A 95 7.91 -2.82 -5.52
CA ALA A 95 8.41 -2.56 -4.18
C ALA A 95 8.49 -3.83 -3.31
N ILE A 96 7.59 -4.80 -3.57
CA ILE A 96 7.50 -6.03 -2.77
C ILE A 96 8.67 -6.97 -3.05
N THR A 97 9.03 -7.16 -4.32
CA THR A 97 10.12 -8.05 -4.74
C THR A 97 11.49 -7.36 -4.76
N GLY A 98 11.51 -6.02 -4.67
CA GLY A 98 12.71 -5.22 -4.78
C GLY A 98 13.32 -5.28 -6.18
N THR A 99 12.49 -5.40 -7.21
CA THR A 99 12.93 -5.56 -8.61
C THR A 99 12.19 -4.61 -9.54
N PHE A 100 12.83 -4.32 -10.65
CA PHE A 100 12.23 -3.64 -11.78
C PHE A 100 12.43 -4.46 -13.05
N VAL A 101 11.48 -4.28 -13.98
CA VAL A 101 11.49 -4.93 -15.28
C VAL A 101 11.70 -3.85 -16.34
N ILE A 102 12.73 -4.05 -17.17
CA ILE A 102 13.15 -3.11 -18.19
C ILE A 102 13.33 -3.83 -19.53
N ASP A 103 12.87 -3.16 -20.60
CA ASP A 103 13.06 -3.57 -21.98
C ASP A 103 14.04 -2.59 -22.64
N PHE A 104 15.15 -3.12 -23.14
CA PHE A 104 16.19 -2.30 -23.76
C PHE A 104 16.93 -3.04 -24.86
N TRP A 105 17.63 -2.28 -25.69
CA TRP A 105 18.58 -2.80 -26.67
C TRP A 105 19.98 -2.67 -26.10
N ILE A 106 20.75 -3.74 -26.20
CA ILE A 106 22.19 -3.72 -25.91
C ILE A 106 22.95 -3.96 -27.20
N SER A 107 23.82 -3.02 -27.55
CA SER A 107 24.75 -3.11 -28.66
C SER A 107 26.15 -3.39 -28.12
N ALA A 108 26.80 -4.41 -28.68
CA ALA A 108 28.22 -4.65 -28.52
C ALA A 108 28.90 -4.50 -29.88
N ILE A 109 29.92 -3.64 -29.94
CA ILE A 109 30.66 -3.31 -31.15
C ILE A 109 32.13 -3.61 -30.89
N TRP A 110 32.72 -4.47 -31.72
CA TRP A 110 34.15 -4.80 -31.66
C TRP A 110 34.71 -4.96 -33.05
N GLN A 111 36.03 -5.07 -33.16
CA GLN A 111 36.72 -5.31 -34.43
C GLN A 111 37.27 -6.73 -34.47
N ASP A 112 36.94 -7.49 -35.52
CA ASP A 112 37.49 -8.81 -35.80
C ASP A 112 38.11 -8.81 -37.20
N SER A 113 39.45 -8.82 -37.25
CA SER A 113 40.21 -8.79 -38.50
C SER A 113 39.93 -10.00 -39.40
N ARG A 114 39.48 -11.13 -38.85
CA ARG A 114 39.16 -12.35 -39.58
C ARG A 114 37.86 -12.25 -40.39
N LEU A 115 37.00 -11.29 -40.04
CA LEU A 115 35.72 -11.04 -40.69
C LEU A 115 35.79 -9.92 -41.74
N GLN A 116 37.00 -9.40 -42.02
CA GLN A 116 37.20 -8.36 -43.01
C GLN A 116 36.93 -8.88 -44.44
N PHE A 117 35.95 -8.30 -45.12
CA PHE A 117 35.56 -8.72 -46.48
C PHE A 117 35.75 -7.63 -47.55
N SER A 118 36.39 -6.50 -47.21
CA SER A 118 36.65 -5.41 -48.16
C SER A 118 37.38 -5.83 -49.44
N HIS A 119 38.17 -6.91 -49.37
CA HIS A 119 38.90 -7.47 -50.51
C HIS A 119 38.08 -8.46 -51.36
N LEU A 120 36.99 -8.99 -50.81
CA LEU A 120 36.12 -9.98 -51.47
C LEU A 120 34.97 -9.30 -52.20
N ASP A 121 34.38 -8.28 -51.57
CA ASP A 121 33.27 -7.50 -52.14
C ASP A 121 33.48 -6.01 -51.81
N PRO A 122 34.28 -5.29 -52.62
CA PRO A 122 34.59 -3.88 -52.39
C PRO A 122 33.37 -2.95 -52.47
N CYS A 123 32.31 -3.39 -53.16
CA CYS A 123 31.12 -2.57 -53.40
C CYS A 123 30.11 -2.65 -52.25
N ARG A 124 30.19 -3.69 -51.40
CA ARG A 124 29.26 -3.89 -50.28
C ARG A 124 29.66 -3.13 -49.03
N ARG A 125 28.75 -2.27 -48.56
CA ARG A 125 28.97 -1.43 -47.36
C ARG A 125 28.74 -2.15 -46.04
N ASN A 126 27.83 -3.11 -45.99
CA ASN A 126 27.51 -3.87 -44.79
C ASN A 126 26.96 -5.26 -45.13
N LEU A 127 27.25 -6.21 -44.25
CA LEU A 127 26.77 -7.57 -44.32
C LEU A 127 25.88 -7.82 -43.11
N SER A 128 24.56 -7.70 -43.29
CA SER A 128 23.57 -8.11 -42.30
C SER A 128 23.36 -9.62 -42.37
N LEU A 129 23.51 -10.30 -41.24
CA LEU A 129 23.34 -11.75 -41.11
C LEU A 129 22.08 -12.06 -40.30
N ASP A 130 21.44 -13.20 -40.60
CA ASP A 130 20.35 -13.72 -39.78
C ASP A 130 20.87 -14.24 -38.43
N HIS A 131 19.99 -14.32 -37.45
CA HIS A 131 20.30 -14.75 -36.08
C HIS A 131 20.98 -16.14 -36.00
N ASP A 132 20.73 -17.03 -36.97
CA ASP A 132 21.36 -18.35 -37.07
C ASP A 132 22.90 -18.33 -37.17
N MET A 133 23.47 -17.19 -37.56
CA MET A 133 24.92 -17.02 -37.65
C MET A 133 25.57 -16.56 -36.34
N GLU A 134 24.83 -15.88 -35.46
CA GLU A 134 25.32 -15.43 -34.15
C GLU A 134 26.04 -16.55 -33.35
N PRO A 135 25.48 -17.76 -33.19
CA PRO A 135 26.13 -18.79 -32.38
C PRO A 135 27.35 -19.41 -33.06
N LYS A 136 27.61 -19.08 -34.33
CA LYS A 136 28.80 -19.54 -35.05
C LYS A 136 29.94 -18.52 -34.98
N LEU A 137 29.66 -17.25 -34.67
CA LEU A 137 30.66 -16.21 -34.51
C LEU A 137 31.17 -16.13 -33.06
N TRP A 138 32.39 -15.63 -32.89
CA TRP A 138 32.88 -15.23 -31.57
C TRP A 138 32.07 -14.02 -31.10
N SER A 139 31.65 -14.03 -29.85
CA SER A 139 30.97 -12.92 -29.20
C SER A 139 31.61 -12.63 -27.84
N PRO A 140 31.59 -11.37 -27.37
CA PRO A 140 32.25 -10.97 -26.13
C PRO A 140 31.52 -11.46 -24.85
N ASN A 141 30.41 -12.20 -24.98
CA ASN A 141 29.62 -12.75 -23.87
C ASN A 141 29.27 -11.71 -22.79
N VAL A 142 28.88 -10.50 -23.20
CA VAL A 142 28.41 -9.45 -22.28
C VAL A 142 27.06 -9.86 -21.70
N CYS A 143 27.00 -9.98 -20.38
CA CYS A 143 25.79 -10.37 -19.64
C CYS A 143 25.45 -9.34 -18.56
N ILE A 144 24.23 -9.46 -18.02
CA ILE A 144 23.77 -8.65 -16.89
C ILE A 144 24.00 -9.47 -15.62
N VAL A 145 25.03 -9.15 -14.86
CA VAL A 145 25.45 -10.00 -13.72
C VAL A 145 24.48 -9.94 -12.55
N ASN A 146 23.79 -8.80 -12.39
CA ASN A 146 22.85 -8.60 -11.30
C ASN A 146 21.40 -8.95 -11.67
N SER A 147 21.13 -9.45 -12.89
CA SER A 147 19.75 -9.79 -13.26
C SER A 147 19.25 -11.02 -12.49
N LYS A 148 17.95 -11.02 -12.18
CA LYS A 148 17.26 -12.20 -11.65
C LYS A 148 16.73 -13.09 -12.77
N ALA A 149 16.23 -12.46 -13.84
CA ALA A 149 15.75 -13.13 -15.04
C ALA A 149 15.99 -12.23 -16.25
N THR A 150 16.46 -12.79 -17.35
CA THR A 150 16.67 -12.07 -18.60
C THR A 150 16.19 -12.93 -19.76
N LYS A 151 15.49 -12.34 -20.73
CA LYS A 151 15.00 -13.02 -21.92
C LYS A 151 15.21 -12.12 -23.15
N VAL A 152 15.74 -12.71 -24.23
CA VAL A 152 15.77 -12.07 -25.55
C VAL A 152 14.35 -12.10 -26.14
N HIS A 153 13.91 -10.98 -26.71
CA HIS A 153 12.59 -10.91 -27.34
C HIS A 153 12.53 -11.73 -28.62
N ASP A 154 11.41 -12.44 -28.83
CA ASP A 154 11.15 -13.24 -30.03
C ASP A 154 9.81 -12.80 -30.64
N SER A 155 9.79 -12.27 -31.87
CA SER A 155 8.55 -12.13 -32.67
C SER A 155 8.84 -11.59 -34.08
N PRO A 156 8.64 -12.36 -35.16
CA PRO A 156 8.41 -13.81 -35.24
C PRO A 156 9.69 -14.66 -35.10
N LYS A 157 10.86 -14.03 -35.18
CA LYS A 157 12.19 -14.62 -34.93
C LYS A 157 12.84 -13.96 -33.70
N PRO A 158 13.92 -14.53 -33.13
CA PRO A 158 14.72 -13.86 -32.12
C PRO A 158 15.20 -12.50 -32.62
N ASN A 159 15.00 -11.46 -31.81
CA ASN A 159 15.37 -10.08 -32.15
C ASN A 159 16.86 -9.85 -31.89
N ILE A 160 17.67 -10.42 -32.77
CA ILE A 160 19.12 -10.32 -32.78
C ILE A 160 19.52 -9.69 -34.11
N LEU A 161 20.20 -8.55 -34.05
CA LEU A 161 20.80 -7.91 -35.20
C LEU A 161 22.29 -8.20 -35.19
N LEU A 162 22.78 -8.83 -36.26
CA LEU A 162 24.20 -9.07 -36.49
C LEU A 162 24.60 -8.41 -37.81
N MET A 163 25.50 -7.44 -37.75
CA MET A 163 26.00 -6.72 -38.91
C MET A 163 27.53 -6.67 -38.90
N ILE A 164 28.14 -6.98 -40.04
CA ILE A 164 29.59 -6.90 -40.23
C ILE A 164 29.89 -5.79 -41.24
N PHE A 165 30.81 -4.90 -40.90
CA PHE A 165 31.32 -3.84 -41.75
C PHE A 165 32.55 -4.30 -42.54
N PRO A 166 32.88 -3.66 -43.68
CA PRO A 166 33.95 -4.11 -44.59
C PRO A 166 35.34 -4.15 -43.95
N ASN A 167 35.56 -3.37 -42.89
CA ASN A 167 36.80 -3.33 -42.09
C ASN A 167 36.89 -4.43 -41.02
N GLY A 168 35.89 -5.31 -40.90
CA GLY A 168 35.81 -6.35 -39.87
C GLY A 168 35.18 -5.88 -38.55
N THR A 169 34.71 -4.62 -38.45
CA THR A 169 33.90 -4.20 -37.30
C THR A 169 32.59 -4.98 -37.30
N THR A 170 32.29 -5.62 -36.18
CA THR A 170 31.08 -6.39 -35.98
C THR A 170 30.20 -5.67 -34.98
N TRP A 171 28.94 -5.50 -35.34
CA TRP A 171 27.89 -4.94 -34.50
C TRP A 171 26.87 -6.03 -34.20
N LEU A 172 26.79 -6.38 -32.93
CA LEU A 172 25.82 -7.31 -32.39
C LEU A 172 24.87 -6.54 -31.48
N ASN A 173 23.57 -6.63 -31.76
CA ASN A 173 22.55 -5.97 -30.96
C ASN A 173 21.47 -6.98 -30.56
N TYR A 174 21.12 -6.97 -29.27
CA TYR A 174 20.03 -7.78 -28.74
C TYR A 174 18.94 -6.88 -28.18
N ARG A 175 17.68 -7.21 -28.49
CA ARG A 175 16.53 -6.67 -27.77
C ARG A 175 16.17 -7.58 -26.62
N ILE A 176 16.35 -7.10 -25.39
CA ILE A 176 16.20 -7.91 -24.18
C ILE A 176 15.20 -7.32 -23.20
N ARG A 177 14.48 -8.21 -22.52
CA ARG A 177 13.72 -7.94 -21.31
C ARG A 177 14.53 -8.44 -20.13
N SER A 178 14.82 -7.58 -19.16
CA SER A 178 15.55 -7.97 -17.96
C SER A 178 14.81 -7.56 -16.70
N GLU A 179 14.76 -8.46 -15.73
CA GLU A 179 14.39 -8.19 -14.35
C GLU A 179 15.67 -8.04 -13.52
N ALA A 180 15.85 -6.88 -12.91
CA ALA A 180 17.03 -6.54 -12.12
C ALA A 180 16.64 -5.96 -10.75
N PRO A 181 17.54 -6.01 -9.75
CA PRO A 181 17.28 -5.52 -8.40
C PRO A 181 17.31 -3.99 -8.33
N CYS A 182 16.53 -3.44 -7.41
CA CYS A 182 16.62 -2.04 -6.99
C CYS A 182 16.97 -1.96 -5.51
N ALA A 183 17.80 -0.97 -5.16
CA ALA A 183 18.03 -0.57 -3.79
C ALA A 183 16.88 0.33 -3.32
N MET A 184 15.98 -0.23 -2.51
CA MET A 184 14.81 0.47 -2.01
C MET A 184 14.96 0.77 -0.52
N GLU A 185 15.12 2.06 -0.19
CA GLU A 185 15.16 2.52 1.19
C GLU A 185 13.84 3.21 1.57
N LEU A 186 12.97 2.46 2.24
CA LEU A 186 11.59 2.87 2.54
C LEU A 186 11.46 3.67 3.85
N ARG A 187 12.56 4.21 4.37
CA ARG A 187 12.56 4.96 5.64
C ARG A 187 11.63 6.17 5.57
N ASN A 188 11.64 6.87 4.43
CA ASN A 188 10.83 8.07 4.19
C ASN A 188 9.53 7.78 3.42
N PHE A 189 9.12 6.52 3.29
CA PHE A 189 7.92 6.14 2.55
C PHE A 189 6.67 6.91 3.03
N PRO A 190 5.84 7.51 2.14
CA PRO A 190 5.87 7.42 0.67
C PRO A 190 6.65 8.54 -0.05
N LEU A 191 7.37 9.40 0.68
CA LEU A 191 8.19 10.49 0.14
C LEU A 191 9.63 10.00 -0.08
N ASP A 192 9.78 8.92 -0.84
CA ASP A 192 11.03 8.23 -1.12
C ASP A 192 11.42 8.30 -2.60
N SER A 193 12.74 8.25 -2.82
CA SER A 193 13.36 8.05 -4.13
C SER A 193 14.08 6.70 -4.13
N ILE A 194 13.99 5.96 -5.22
CA ILE A 194 14.58 4.62 -5.36
C ILE A 194 15.65 4.62 -6.43
N LYS A 195 16.68 3.79 -6.23
CA LYS A 195 17.77 3.60 -7.18
C LYS A 195 17.74 2.16 -7.70
N CYS A 196 17.65 2.01 -9.01
CA CYS A 196 17.73 0.73 -9.70
C CYS A 196 19.02 0.67 -10.51
N GLU A 197 19.68 -0.50 -10.53
CA GLU A 197 21.01 -0.64 -11.13
C GLU A 197 21.03 -1.80 -12.12
N LEU A 198 21.69 -1.61 -13.26
CA LEU A 198 22.07 -2.68 -14.20
C LEU A 198 23.59 -2.75 -14.27
N VAL A 199 24.12 -3.95 -14.15
CA VAL A 199 25.56 -4.20 -14.17
C VAL A 199 25.89 -5.13 -15.32
N PHE A 200 26.70 -4.66 -16.26
CA PHE A 200 27.14 -5.41 -17.42
C PHE A 200 28.60 -5.82 -17.28
N GLU A 201 28.89 -7.06 -17.61
CA GLU A 201 30.23 -7.66 -17.51
C GLU A 201 30.39 -8.75 -18.57
N SER A 202 31.62 -9.06 -18.98
CA SER A 202 31.93 -10.23 -19.80
C SER A 202 31.97 -11.48 -18.92
N TYR A 203 31.07 -12.43 -19.14
CA TYR A 203 30.97 -13.60 -18.27
C TYR A 203 32.20 -14.52 -18.33
N SER A 204 32.76 -14.69 -19.53
CA SER A 204 33.82 -15.68 -19.79
C SER A 204 35.23 -15.11 -19.82
N TYR A 205 35.37 -13.83 -20.14
CA TYR A 205 36.65 -13.20 -20.47
C TYR A 205 37.01 -12.14 -19.44
N ASN A 206 38.24 -12.17 -18.96
CA ASN A 206 38.75 -11.17 -18.02
C ASN A 206 39.22 -9.89 -18.76
N ALA A 207 39.67 -8.89 -18.00
CA ALA A 207 40.17 -7.62 -18.54
C ALA A 207 41.43 -7.75 -19.41
N ALA A 208 42.16 -8.87 -19.33
CA ALA A 208 43.32 -9.13 -20.19
C ALA A 208 42.93 -9.68 -21.57
N GLU A 209 41.70 -10.19 -21.72
CA GLU A 209 41.19 -10.73 -22.98
C GLU A 209 40.16 -9.80 -23.62
N VAL A 210 39.30 -9.18 -22.81
CA VAL A 210 38.22 -8.29 -23.28
C VAL A 210 38.17 -7.03 -22.41
N THR A 211 38.23 -5.86 -23.05
CA THR A 211 37.99 -4.58 -22.39
C THR A 211 36.60 -4.07 -22.76
N LEU A 212 35.80 -3.77 -21.75
CA LEU A 212 34.47 -3.18 -21.93
C LEU A 212 34.55 -1.68 -21.72
N ASP A 213 34.05 -0.92 -22.70
CA ASP A 213 34.00 0.54 -22.67
C ASP A 213 32.65 1.05 -23.15
N TRP A 214 32.21 2.16 -22.57
CA TRP A 214 31.00 2.85 -23.00
C TRP A 214 31.21 3.55 -24.34
N LEU A 215 30.17 3.62 -25.17
CA LEU A 215 30.19 4.43 -26.39
C LEU A 215 30.39 5.92 -26.05
N GLY A 216 31.48 6.52 -26.54
CA GLY A 216 31.95 7.82 -26.06
C GLY A 216 31.01 9.01 -26.26
N TRP A 217 30.18 9.00 -27.32
CA TRP A 217 29.25 10.11 -27.60
C TRP A 217 27.83 9.88 -27.04
N SER A 218 27.43 8.63 -26.83
CA SER A 218 26.05 8.28 -26.50
C SER A 218 25.97 6.90 -25.85
N PRO A 219 26.36 6.77 -24.58
CA PRO A 219 26.49 5.47 -23.93
C PRO A 219 25.15 4.86 -23.50
N VAL A 220 24.23 5.71 -23.02
CA VAL A 220 22.87 5.32 -22.62
C VAL A 220 21.89 6.30 -23.23
N THR A 221 20.97 5.79 -24.04
CA THR A 221 19.89 6.55 -24.70
C THR A 221 18.53 6.04 -24.28
N THR A 222 17.52 6.90 -24.37
CA THR A 222 16.13 6.53 -24.17
C THR A 222 15.37 6.75 -25.47
N VAL A 223 14.49 5.82 -25.85
CA VAL A 223 13.63 5.98 -27.04
C VAL A 223 12.50 6.97 -26.79
N LYS A 224 12.05 7.05 -25.53
CA LYS A 224 10.98 7.94 -25.07
C LYS A 224 11.59 9.00 -24.15
N ASP A 225 11.05 10.22 -24.21
CA ASP A 225 11.40 11.30 -23.29
C ASP A 225 10.75 11.09 -21.91
N GLU A 226 9.56 10.47 -21.87
CA GLU A 226 8.82 10.18 -20.64
C GLU A 226 8.34 8.72 -20.61
N PHE A 227 8.46 8.09 -19.44
CA PHE A 227 7.93 6.75 -19.17
C PHE A 227 6.67 6.88 -18.30
N ASN A 228 5.55 6.36 -18.80
CA ASN A 228 4.27 6.39 -18.09
C ASN A 228 4.19 5.27 -17.06
N LEU A 229 4.79 5.50 -15.89
CA LEU A 229 4.69 4.61 -14.73
C LEU A 229 3.60 5.13 -13.77
N PRO A 230 2.74 4.27 -13.21
CA PRO A 230 1.62 4.71 -12.37
C PRO A 230 2.06 5.23 -11.00
N ASP A 231 3.08 4.60 -10.42
CA ASP A 231 3.52 4.84 -9.04
C ASP A 231 4.83 5.63 -8.93
N PHE A 232 5.52 5.82 -10.06
CA PHE A 232 6.88 6.35 -10.09
C PHE A 232 7.07 7.32 -11.24
N LYS A 233 8.02 8.25 -11.08
CA LYS A 233 8.50 9.13 -12.14
C LYS A 233 9.99 8.92 -12.33
N LEU A 234 10.45 8.80 -13.57
CA LEU A 234 11.88 8.78 -13.87
C LEU A 234 12.47 10.16 -13.59
N THR A 235 13.55 10.20 -12.81
CA THR A 235 14.21 11.44 -12.39
C THR A 235 15.55 11.64 -13.10
N ASN A 236 16.42 10.62 -13.07
CA ASN A 236 17.75 10.71 -13.67
C ASN A 236 18.30 9.33 -14.07
N ILE A 237 19.16 9.31 -15.07
CA ILE A 237 19.92 8.13 -15.52
C ILE A 237 21.40 8.50 -15.53
N THR A 238 22.21 7.73 -14.82
CA THR A 238 23.66 7.93 -14.77
C THR A 238 24.37 6.64 -15.17
N HIS A 239 25.56 6.74 -15.74
CA HIS A 239 26.36 5.60 -16.17
C HIS A 239 27.80 5.79 -15.73
N HIS A 240 28.50 4.69 -15.45
CA HIS A 240 29.93 4.72 -15.15
C HIS A 240 30.59 3.38 -15.47
N LYS A 241 31.92 3.38 -15.55
CA LYS A 241 32.75 2.17 -15.68
C LYS A 241 33.50 1.94 -14.37
N SER A 242 33.60 0.69 -13.96
CA SER A 242 34.38 0.27 -12.80
C SER A 242 35.13 -1.03 -13.11
N THR A 243 36.06 -1.39 -12.22
CA THR A 243 36.81 -2.64 -12.28
C THR A 243 36.50 -3.46 -11.04
N GLU A 244 36.15 -4.73 -11.23
CA GLU A 244 35.98 -5.68 -10.14
C GLU A 244 37.15 -6.68 -10.13
N MET A 245 37.62 -7.01 -8.92
CA MET A 245 38.59 -8.08 -8.71
C MET A 245 37.91 -9.34 -8.18
N TYR A 246 38.06 -10.44 -8.91
CA TYR A 246 37.67 -11.78 -8.48
C TYR A 246 38.92 -12.64 -8.22
N THR A 247 38.72 -13.84 -7.68
CA THR A 247 39.81 -14.84 -7.52
C THR A 247 40.45 -15.23 -8.85
N ALA A 248 39.68 -15.20 -9.94
CA ALA A 248 40.13 -15.55 -11.29
C ALA A 248 40.84 -14.41 -12.04
N GLY A 249 40.94 -13.20 -11.45
CA GLY A 249 41.50 -12.02 -12.13
C GLY A 249 40.62 -10.76 -12.03
N ILE A 250 40.85 -9.80 -12.93
CA ILE A 250 40.18 -8.49 -12.93
C ILE A 250 39.20 -8.43 -14.11
N TRP A 251 38.00 -7.92 -13.86
CA TRP A 251 36.95 -7.72 -14.87
C TRP A 251 36.58 -6.24 -14.96
N HIS A 252 36.24 -5.79 -16.16
CA HIS A 252 35.63 -4.49 -16.37
C HIS A 252 34.11 -4.62 -16.25
N ARG A 253 33.50 -3.74 -15.46
CA ARG A 253 32.04 -3.63 -15.29
C ARG A 253 31.55 -2.28 -15.79
N LEU A 254 30.41 -2.32 -16.47
CA LEU A 254 29.69 -1.14 -16.92
C LEU A 254 28.38 -1.04 -16.13
N PHE A 255 28.12 0.12 -15.54
CA PHE A 255 26.99 0.35 -14.66
C PHE A 255 26.02 1.36 -15.25
N VAL A 256 24.72 1.05 -15.17
CA VAL A 256 23.63 2.01 -15.44
C VAL A 256 22.79 2.13 -14.17
N ASN A 257 22.72 3.35 -13.64
CA ASN A 257 21.96 3.70 -12.46
C ASN A 257 20.75 4.53 -12.88
N ILE A 258 19.55 4.07 -12.55
CA ILE A 258 18.27 4.69 -12.88
C ILE A 258 17.59 5.11 -11.58
N TYR A 259 17.26 6.39 -11.47
CA TYR A 259 16.64 6.97 -10.28
C TYR A 259 15.17 7.29 -10.54
N PHE A 260 14.31 6.88 -9.62
CA PHE A 260 12.87 7.13 -9.68
C PHE A 260 12.36 7.78 -8.40
N ASP A 261 11.44 8.72 -8.55
CA ASP A 261 10.69 9.33 -7.44
C ASP A 261 9.29 8.72 -7.35
N ARG A 262 8.83 8.41 -6.14
CA ARG A 262 7.48 7.87 -5.92
C ARG A 262 6.42 8.96 -6.01
N LEU A 263 5.34 8.69 -6.73
CA LEU A 263 4.13 9.51 -6.74
C LEU A 263 3.30 9.24 -5.48
N PHE A 264 3.41 10.12 -4.49
CA PHE A 264 2.83 9.91 -3.16
C PHE A 264 1.31 10.16 -3.05
N GLY A 265 0.68 10.81 -4.05
CA GLY A 265 -0.71 11.28 -3.97
C GLY A 265 -1.74 10.18 -3.64
N PHE A 266 -1.61 9.01 -4.27
CA PHE A 266 -2.44 7.84 -3.99
C PHE A 266 -2.32 7.39 -2.52
N TYR A 267 -1.10 7.34 -2.00
CA TYR A 267 -0.80 6.90 -0.64
C TYR A 267 -1.36 7.86 0.43
N ILE A 268 -1.36 9.18 0.16
CA ILE A 268 -2.01 10.16 1.04
C ILE A 268 -3.52 9.90 1.15
N LEU A 269 -4.19 9.71 0.00
CA LEU A 269 -5.64 9.52 -0.03
C LEU A 269 -6.08 8.15 0.51
N GLN A 270 -5.32 7.09 0.27
CA GLN A 270 -5.69 5.72 0.65
C GLN A 270 -5.19 5.31 2.03
N MET A 271 -4.02 5.79 2.46
CA MET A 271 -3.43 5.39 3.75
C MET A 271 -3.62 6.48 4.81
N TYR A 272 -3.32 7.74 4.52
CA TYR A 272 -3.37 8.79 5.54
C TYR A 272 -4.81 9.25 5.81
N LEU A 273 -5.61 9.57 4.78
CA LEU A 273 -6.97 10.11 4.97
C LEU A 273 -7.90 9.21 5.82
N PRO A 274 -7.94 7.87 5.66
CA PRO A 274 -8.77 7.02 6.52
C PRO A 274 -8.30 6.96 7.98
N THR A 275 -6.99 7.10 8.22
CA THR A 275 -6.43 7.12 9.58
C THR A 275 -6.78 8.42 10.30
N TYR A 276 -6.79 9.55 9.60
CA TYR A 276 -7.30 10.82 10.12
C TYR A 276 -8.76 10.70 10.56
N ILE A 277 -9.62 10.15 9.70
CA ILE A 277 -11.04 9.94 10.02
C ILE A 277 -11.19 9.10 11.29
N SER A 278 -10.38 8.04 11.44
CA SER A 278 -10.42 7.16 12.62
C SER A 278 -10.07 7.89 13.92
N VAL A 279 -9.05 8.76 13.89
CA VAL A 279 -8.66 9.62 15.03
C VAL A 279 -9.73 10.68 15.31
N PHE A 280 -10.31 11.30 14.28
CA PHE A 280 -11.40 12.26 14.47
C PHE A 280 -12.62 11.62 15.14
N ILE A 281 -13.00 10.40 14.74
CA ILE A 281 -14.11 9.66 15.35
C ILE A 281 -13.83 9.33 16.82
N SER A 282 -12.58 9.00 17.18
CA SER A 282 -12.28 8.57 18.54
C SER A 282 -12.51 9.67 19.58
N TRP A 283 -12.23 10.94 19.24
CA TRP A 283 -12.44 12.07 20.16
C TRP A 283 -13.78 12.80 20.00
N ILE A 284 -14.61 12.44 19.01
CA ILE A 284 -16.01 12.92 18.96
C ILE A 284 -16.77 12.50 20.23
N ALA A 285 -16.35 11.39 20.85
CA ALA A 285 -16.91 10.89 22.11
C ALA A 285 -16.86 11.92 23.25
N PHE A 286 -15.88 12.84 23.28
CA PHE A 286 -15.76 13.89 24.31
C PHE A 286 -16.90 14.92 24.24
N TRP A 287 -17.53 15.08 23.08
CA TRP A 287 -18.63 16.02 22.87
C TRP A 287 -20.00 15.40 23.12
N MET A 288 -20.07 14.07 23.24
CA MET A 288 -21.31 13.36 23.53
C MET A 288 -21.70 13.55 25.00
N ASP A 289 -22.95 13.24 25.38
CA ASP A 289 -23.34 13.25 26.80
C ASP A 289 -22.64 12.12 27.59
N THR A 290 -22.20 12.41 28.81
CA THR A 290 -21.51 11.48 29.73
C THR A 290 -22.39 10.29 30.11
N ARG A 291 -23.71 10.45 30.02
CA ARG A 291 -24.71 9.44 30.39
C ARG A 291 -24.80 8.29 29.39
N ALA A 292 -24.34 8.49 28.15
CA ALA A 292 -24.41 7.50 27.08
C ALA A 292 -23.09 6.71 26.94
N LEU A 293 -22.57 6.16 28.06
CA LEU A 293 -21.33 5.38 28.10
C LEU A 293 -21.26 4.26 27.03
N PRO A 294 -22.33 3.48 26.75
CA PRO A 294 -22.27 2.43 25.72
C PRO A 294 -21.97 2.98 24.32
N ALA A 295 -22.49 4.15 23.97
CA ALA A 295 -22.26 4.77 22.67
C ALA A 295 -20.81 5.26 22.53
N ARG A 296 -20.27 5.90 23.58
CA ARG A 296 -18.88 6.37 23.62
C ARG A 296 -17.88 5.21 23.48
N ILE A 297 -18.07 4.14 24.24
CA ILE A 297 -17.21 2.94 24.18
C ILE A 297 -17.24 2.32 22.78
N THR A 298 -18.45 2.18 22.22
CA THR A 298 -18.61 1.57 20.89
C THR A 298 -17.88 2.40 19.81
N LEU A 299 -17.98 3.73 19.84
CA LEU A 299 -17.28 4.59 18.87
C LEU A 299 -15.76 4.45 18.96
N SER A 300 -15.19 4.57 20.17
CA SER A 300 -13.73 4.53 20.34
C SER A 300 -13.13 3.15 20.06
N VAL A 301 -13.81 2.07 20.45
CA VAL A 301 -13.38 0.69 20.13
C VAL A 301 -13.50 0.43 18.62
N SER A 302 -14.57 0.91 17.98
CA SER A 302 -14.72 0.77 16.52
C SER A 302 -13.62 1.51 15.75
N SER A 303 -13.25 2.73 16.18
CA SER A 303 -12.11 3.46 15.62
C SER A 303 -10.79 2.69 15.76
N LEU A 304 -10.53 2.08 16.93
CA LEU A 304 -9.33 1.28 17.14
C LEU A 304 -9.28 0.04 16.25
N MET A 305 -10.42 -0.65 16.11
CA MET A 305 -10.55 -1.80 15.22
C MET A 305 -10.34 -1.39 13.75
N ALA A 306 -10.93 -0.29 13.32
CA ALA A 306 -10.77 0.25 11.97
C ALA A 306 -9.30 0.59 11.68
N LEU A 307 -8.60 1.26 12.61
CA LEU A 307 -7.19 1.59 12.46
C LEU A 307 -6.30 0.34 12.43
N THR A 308 -6.61 -0.67 13.26
CA THR A 308 -5.88 -1.95 13.28
C THR A 308 -6.05 -2.71 11.97
N PHE A 309 -7.25 -2.70 11.38
CA PHE A 309 -7.50 -3.28 10.06
C PHE A 309 -6.72 -2.55 8.95
N GLN A 310 -6.73 -1.21 8.97
CA GLN A 310 -5.97 -0.38 8.04
C GLN A 310 -4.46 -0.65 8.15
N PHE A 311 -3.92 -0.75 9.37
CA PHE A 311 -2.52 -1.13 9.59
C PHE A 311 -2.18 -2.48 8.94
N GLY A 312 -3.05 -3.48 9.11
CA GLY A 312 -2.90 -4.78 8.47
C GLY A 312 -2.88 -4.70 6.94
N ASN A 313 -3.69 -3.83 6.33
CA ASN A 313 -3.67 -3.62 4.88
C ASN A 313 -2.38 -2.92 4.41
N ILE A 314 -1.91 -1.90 5.13
CA ILE A 314 -0.66 -1.19 4.81
C ILE A 314 0.55 -2.12 4.90
N VAL A 315 0.62 -2.98 5.92
CA VAL A 315 1.72 -3.95 6.09
C VAL A 315 1.72 -5.02 4.99
N ARG A 316 0.56 -5.32 4.39
CA ARG A 316 0.47 -6.27 3.27
C ARG A 316 0.82 -5.65 1.92
N SER A 317 0.57 -4.35 1.73
CA SER A 317 0.88 -3.66 0.48
C SER A 317 2.34 -3.22 0.38
N LEU A 318 3.08 -3.23 1.49
CA LEU A 318 4.49 -2.87 1.55
C LEU A 318 5.38 -4.10 1.81
N PRO A 319 6.62 -4.12 1.28
CA PRO A 319 7.57 -5.16 1.63
C PRO A 319 7.88 -5.13 3.14
N LYS A 320 8.21 -6.30 3.68
CA LYS A 320 8.66 -6.44 5.05
C LYS A 320 10.08 -5.86 5.17
N ALA A 321 10.21 -4.78 5.93
CA ALA A 321 11.48 -4.18 6.28
C ALA A 321 11.72 -4.30 7.80
N SER A 322 12.98 -4.48 8.22
CA SER A 322 13.36 -4.58 9.63
C SER A 322 13.53 -3.23 10.34
N TYR A 323 13.58 -2.13 9.57
CA TYR A 323 13.71 -0.77 10.09
C TYR A 323 12.34 -0.07 10.17
N VAL A 324 12.30 1.00 10.99
CA VAL A 324 11.11 1.83 11.17
C VAL A 324 10.91 2.73 9.95
N LYS A 325 9.70 2.70 9.38
CA LYS A 325 9.29 3.57 8.26
C LYS A 325 8.53 4.78 8.79
N ALA A 326 8.51 5.88 8.04
CA ALA A 326 7.75 7.08 8.38
C ALA A 326 6.27 6.77 8.65
N ILE A 327 5.66 5.96 7.79
CA ILE A 327 4.29 5.49 7.97
C ILE A 327 4.08 4.69 9.26
N ASP A 328 5.07 3.93 9.75
CA ASP A 328 4.94 3.18 11.00
C ASP A 328 4.86 4.15 12.19
N LEU A 329 5.68 5.22 12.20
CA LEU A 329 5.61 6.27 13.23
C LEU A 329 4.29 7.01 13.20
N TRP A 330 3.75 7.30 12.00
CA TRP A 330 2.41 7.86 11.84
C TRP A 330 1.35 6.95 12.46
N MET A 331 1.38 5.66 12.12
CA MET A 331 0.41 4.68 12.61
C MET A 331 0.51 4.49 14.13
N PHE A 332 1.71 4.40 14.70
CA PHE A 332 1.90 4.33 16.15
C PHE A 332 1.40 5.60 16.85
N GLY A 333 1.61 6.78 16.25
CA GLY A 333 1.05 8.04 16.73
C GLY A 333 -0.48 7.98 16.80
N CYS A 334 -1.13 7.62 15.68
CA CYS A 334 -2.59 7.49 15.60
C CYS A 334 -3.14 6.46 16.60
N VAL A 335 -2.52 5.28 16.72
CA VAL A 335 -2.91 4.27 17.72
C VAL A 335 -2.79 4.83 19.14
N GLY A 336 -1.70 5.55 19.43
CA GLY A 336 -1.49 6.22 20.71
C GLY A 336 -2.59 7.21 21.06
N PHE A 337 -3.00 8.07 20.12
CA PHE A 337 -4.09 9.02 20.34
C PHE A 337 -5.45 8.34 20.58
N ILE A 338 -5.78 7.31 19.80
CA ILE A 338 -7.02 6.53 20.01
C ILE A 338 -6.97 5.81 21.37
N PHE A 339 -5.83 5.21 21.72
CA PHE A 339 -5.67 4.56 23.02
C PHE A 339 -5.82 5.55 24.19
N LEU A 340 -5.21 6.73 24.10
CA LEU A 340 -5.37 7.77 25.11
C LEU A 340 -6.84 8.22 25.25
N SER A 341 -7.61 8.26 24.15
CA SER A 341 -9.06 8.54 24.23
C SER A 341 -9.83 7.44 24.96
N LEU A 342 -9.45 6.17 24.82
CA LEU A 342 -10.05 5.06 25.58
C LEU A 342 -9.70 5.13 27.07
N VAL A 343 -8.46 5.50 27.41
CA VAL A 343 -8.04 5.71 28.80
C VAL A 343 -8.84 6.85 29.44
N GLU A 344 -9.04 7.94 28.71
CA GLU A 344 -9.89 9.05 29.14
C GLU A 344 -11.32 8.57 29.43
N LEU A 345 -11.93 7.80 28.53
CA LEU A 345 -13.26 7.24 28.73
C LEU A 345 -13.32 6.33 29.96
N ALA A 346 -12.28 5.54 30.21
CA ALA A 346 -12.20 4.71 31.40
C ALA A 346 -12.15 5.55 32.70
N ILE A 347 -11.41 6.66 32.69
CA ILE A 347 -11.35 7.60 33.81
C ILE A 347 -12.71 8.28 34.03
N VAL A 348 -13.37 8.75 32.97
CA VAL A 348 -14.70 9.36 33.05
C VAL A 348 -15.73 8.35 33.57
N ALA A 349 -15.74 7.12 33.03
CA ALA A 349 -16.65 6.07 33.48
C ALA A 349 -16.41 5.66 34.95
N TYR A 350 -15.15 5.62 35.39
CA TYR A 350 -14.81 5.35 36.78
C TYR A 350 -15.32 6.45 37.71
N ASN A 351 -15.09 7.72 37.34
CA ASN A 351 -15.54 8.86 38.13
C ASN A 351 -17.07 8.94 38.21
N ASP A 352 -17.77 8.69 37.11
CA ASP A 352 -19.25 8.64 37.08
C ASP A 352 -19.78 7.56 38.02
N LYS A 353 -19.19 6.35 37.98
CA LYS A 353 -19.52 5.26 38.90
C LYS A 353 -19.27 5.63 40.37
N MET A 354 -18.16 6.31 40.68
CA MET A 354 -17.86 6.77 42.04
C MET A 354 -18.84 7.86 42.51
N GLU A 355 -19.20 8.81 41.64
CA GLU A 355 -20.18 9.84 41.96
C GLU A 355 -21.57 9.24 42.24
N ASP A 356 -21.96 8.24 41.46
CA ASP A 356 -23.20 7.48 41.65
C ASP A 356 -23.23 6.73 43.00
N GLN A 357 -22.11 6.12 43.39
CA GLN A 357 -21.99 5.49 44.71
C GLN A 357 -22.10 6.52 45.84
N ARG A 358 -21.35 7.63 45.77
CA ARG A 358 -21.42 8.73 46.75
C ARG A 358 -22.84 9.33 46.81
N ALA A 359 -23.54 9.38 45.67
CA ALA A 359 -24.91 9.83 45.58
C ALA A 359 -25.89 8.94 46.32
N ARG A 360 -25.74 7.62 46.18
CA ARG A 360 -26.55 6.62 46.91
C ARG A 360 -26.28 6.71 48.40
N THR A 361 -25.03 6.77 48.84
CA THR A 361 -24.67 6.87 50.27
C THR A 361 -25.22 8.14 50.92
N ARG A 362 -25.12 9.31 50.26
CA ARG A 362 -25.71 10.57 50.77
C ARG A 362 -27.23 10.54 50.86
N ARG A 363 -27.92 9.86 49.92
CA ARG A 363 -29.37 9.67 49.99
C ARG A 363 -29.75 8.80 51.17
N LEU A 364 -29.00 7.71 51.38
CA LEU A 364 -29.23 6.79 52.50
C LEU A 364 -29.00 7.48 53.86
N SER A 365 -27.91 8.24 54.00
CA SER A 365 -27.61 8.97 55.24
C SER A 365 -28.64 10.05 55.56
N SER A 366 -29.25 10.67 54.54
CA SER A 366 -30.35 11.65 54.74
C SER A 366 -31.69 11.00 55.13
N LEU A 367 -31.91 9.73 54.77
CA LEU A 367 -33.11 8.96 55.12
C LEU A 367 -32.98 8.24 56.47
N ALA A 368 -31.76 7.97 56.92
CA ALA A 368 -31.46 7.33 58.21
C ALA A 368 -32.13 8.01 59.43
N PRO A 369 -32.08 9.36 59.63
CA PRO A 369 -32.75 9.99 60.77
C PRO A 369 -34.29 10.01 60.65
N MET A 370 -34.85 9.90 59.45
CA MET A 370 -36.31 9.80 59.27
C MET A 370 -36.84 8.40 59.59
N LEU A 371 -36.07 7.36 59.27
CA LEU A 371 -36.42 5.97 59.61
C LEU A 371 -36.18 5.65 61.09
N ALA A 372 -35.14 6.23 61.70
CA ALA A 372 -34.86 6.09 63.13
C ALA A 372 -35.94 6.75 64.03
N ARG A 373 -36.63 7.79 63.54
CA ARG A 373 -37.73 8.43 64.26
C ARG A 373 -39.04 7.63 64.26
N ASN A 374 -39.18 6.65 63.36
CA ASN A 374 -40.41 5.88 63.17
C ASN A 374 -40.31 4.39 63.56
N SER A 375 -39.14 3.90 63.99
CA SER A 375 -38.95 2.48 64.34
C SER A 375 -38.13 2.33 65.62
N GLY A 376 -38.73 1.71 66.64
CA GLY A 376 -38.09 1.38 67.91
C GLY A 376 -36.89 0.44 67.72
N SER A 377 -35.84 0.74 68.49
CA SER A 377 -34.53 0.11 68.79
C SER A 377 -33.92 -1.08 68.00
N GLY A 378 -34.54 -1.71 67.00
CA GLY A 378 -34.01 -2.91 66.32
C GLY A 378 -33.82 -2.81 64.80
N ALA A 379 -34.39 -1.81 64.12
CA ALA A 379 -34.40 -1.76 62.66
C ALA A 379 -33.12 -1.18 62.02
N ALA A 380 -32.37 -0.36 62.76
CA ALA A 380 -31.15 0.30 62.25
C ALA A 380 -29.99 -0.69 62.04
N ASP A 381 -29.84 -1.68 62.92
CA ASP A 381 -28.78 -2.69 62.82
C ASP A 381 -29.04 -3.72 61.71
N MET A 382 -30.31 -4.05 61.46
CA MET A 382 -30.69 -5.03 60.44
C MET A 382 -30.49 -4.51 59.00
N LEU A 383 -30.54 -3.18 58.79
CA LEU A 383 -30.26 -2.55 57.49
C LEU A 383 -28.75 -2.41 57.22
N ARG A 384 -27.95 -2.06 58.25
CA ARG A 384 -26.48 -2.03 58.16
C ARG A 384 -25.89 -3.41 57.79
N LEU A 385 -26.42 -4.49 58.36
CA LEU A 385 -26.02 -5.86 58.03
C LEU A 385 -26.47 -6.29 56.62
N ARG A 386 -27.57 -5.74 56.09
CA ARG A 386 -28.05 -6.03 54.73
C ARG A 386 -27.22 -5.34 53.64
N GLU A 387 -26.53 -4.25 53.98
CA GLU A 387 -25.64 -3.52 53.09
C GLU A 387 -24.19 -4.06 53.09
N LEU A 388 -23.69 -4.55 54.22
CA LEU A 388 -22.44 -5.34 54.26
C LEU A 388 -22.54 -6.61 53.41
N ARG A 389 -23.74 -7.21 53.31
CA ARG A 389 -24.02 -8.35 52.43
C ARG A 389 -24.15 -7.99 50.94
N ARG A 390 -24.32 -6.72 50.58
CA ARG A 390 -24.48 -6.25 49.19
C ARG A 390 -23.26 -5.55 48.60
N GLY A 391 -22.33 -5.09 49.44
CA GLY A 391 -21.02 -4.57 49.05
C GLY A 391 -19.95 -5.65 49.17
N GLY A 392 -19.96 -6.64 48.27
CA GLY A 392 -19.12 -7.83 48.32
C GLY A 392 -17.65 -7.56 48.64
N LEU A 393 -17.23 -8.06 49.80
CA LEU A 393 -15.85 -8.38 50.15
C LEU A 393 -15.92 -9.68 50.95
N LEU A 394 -15.97 -10.82 50.25
CA LEU A 394 -15.39 -12.10 50.65
C LEU A 394 -15.62 -13.10 49.51
N ASP A 395 -14.54 -13.83 49.24
CA ASP A 395 -14.41 -14.89 48.25
C ASP A 395 -15.51 -15.94 48.38
N TYR A 396 -15.91 -16.49 47.23
CA TYR A 396 -16.94 -17.53 47.14
C TYR A 396 -16.27 -18.91 47.22
N ASP A 397 -16.43 -19.60 48.34
CA ASP A 397 -16.31 -21.06 48.41
C ASP A 397 -17.71 -21.68 48.58
N PRO A 398 -18.07 -22.74 47.83
CA PRO A 398 -19.41 -23.32 47.89
C PRO A 398 -19.58 -24.25 49.09
N PRO A 399 -20.75 -24.27 49.77
CA PRO A 399 -20.95 -25.14 50.92
C PRO A 399 -21.43 -26.54 50.51
N GLU A 400 -20.80 -27.55 51.12
CA GLU A 400 -21.33 -28.90 51.32
C GLU A 400 -22.69 -28.86 52.03
N TYR A 401 -23.64 -29.63 51.50
CA TYR A 401 -24.97 -29.77 52.07
C TYR A 401 -25.00 -30.99 53.00
N SER A 402 -24.92 -30.77 54.32
CA SER A 402 -25.24 -31.80 55.32
C SER A 402 -26.73 -32.07 55.33
N THR A 403 -27.08 -33.33 55.11
CA THR A 403 -28.44 -33.89 55.09
C THR A 403 -29.00 -34.06 56.50
N GLN A 404 -30.30 -33.80 56.68
CA GLN A 404 -31.09 -34.56 57.65
C GLN A 404 -32.47 -34.91 57.08
N ARG A 405 -32.57 -36.20 56.71
CA ARG A 405 -33.74 -36.98 56.31
C ARG A 405 -34.74 -37.10 57.46
N LYS A 406 -36.04 -37.07 57.13
CA LYS A 406 -37.05 -37.94 57.75
C LYS A 406 -37.48 -39.00 56.72
N HIS A 407 -37.25 -40.26 57.10
CA HIS A 407 -37.85 -41.55 56.70
C HIS A 407 -39.21 -41.48 55.97
N ARG A 408 -39.64 -42.38 55.05
CA ARG A 408 -39.32 -43.77 54.60
C ARG A 408 -40.20 -44.00 53.33
N THR A 409 -39.77 -44.60 52.23
CA THR A 409 -39.88 -46.05 51.84
C THR A 409 -39.12 -46.23 50.50
N SER A 410 -38.04 -47.03 50.43
CA SER A 410 -37.93 -48.37 49.77
C SER A 410 -38.45 -48.39 48.32
N ASP A 411 -37.63 -48.58 47.27
CA ASP A 411 -36.88 -49.80 46.90
C ASP A 411 -35.65 -49.50 46.00
N LEU A 412 -34.48 -50.14 46.23
CA LEU A 412 -33.78 -51.13 45.36
C LEU A 412 -33.81 -50.82 43.84
N SER A 413 -32.74 -50.82 43.04
CA SER A 413 -31.35 -51.30 43.12
C SER A 413 -30.54 -50.72 41.93
N TYR A 414 -29.22 -50.56 42.12
CA TYR A 414 -28.20 -50.04 41.19
C TYR A 414 -27.42 -51.19 40.50
N ARG A 415 -26.67 -50.84 39.42
CA ARG A 415 -25.50 -51.51 38.75
C ARG A 415 -25.76 -51.85 37.27
N ASP A 416 -24.85 -51.71 36.30
CA ASP A 416 -23.47 -51.20 36.13
C ASP A 416 -23.46 -50.62 34.67
N ASP A 417 -22.60 -49.72 34.18
CA ASP A 417 -21.21 -49.91 33.75
C ASP A 417 -20.74 -48.60 33.07
N VAL A 418 -19.46 -48.26 33.21
CA VAL A 418 -18.74 -47.38 32.27
C VAL A 418 -17.38 -48.00 32.00
N ASP A 419 -17.07 -48.23 30.73
CA ASP A 419 -15.71 -48.39 30.22
C ASP A 419 -15.47 -47.40 29.05
N VAL A 420 -14.31 -46.75 29.07
CA VAL A 420 -13.68 -45.82 28.09
C VAL A 420 -12.92 -46.70 27.04
N PRO A 421 -12.22 -46.25 25.95
CA PRO A 421 -11.98 -44.93 25.30
C PRO A 421 -11.93 -44.92 23.72
N PHE A 422 -11.46 -43.80 23.13
CA PHE A 422 -10.57 -43.69 21.94
C PHE A 422 -11.09 -43.12 20.57
N VAL A 423 -10.48 -41.98 20.18
CA VAL A 423 -9.99 -41.50 18.83
C VAL A 423 -10.86 -40.84 17.74
N ASP A 424 -10.16 -39.90 17.09
CA ASP A 424 -10.33 -38.83 16.09
C ASP A 424 -11.21 -38.98 14.82
N THR A 425 -11.90 -37.85 14.50
CA THR A 425 -12.19 -37.15 13.20
C THR A 425 -12.74 -37.90 11.96
N PRO A 426 -13.19 -37.25 10.84
CA PRO A 426 -13.63 -35.86 10.55
C PRO A 426 -14.98 -35.73 9.76
N GLU A 427 -15.51 -34.49 9.71
CA GLU A 427 -16.10 -33.74 8.56
C GLU A 427 -17.03 -34.38 7.47
N TYR A 428 -18.26 -33.86 7.26
CA TYR A 428 -18.87 -33.63 5.92
C TYR A 428 -20.18 -32.78 5.95
N ARG A 429 -20.46 -32.13 4.81
CA ARG A 429 -21.53 -31.17 4.42
C ARG A 429 -22.78 -31.87 3.79
N PRO A 430 -23.83 -31.15 3.32
CA PRO A 430 -25.23 -31.59 3.33
C PRO A 430 -25.78 -32.00 1.94
N ASP A 431 -27.01 -32.52 1.93
CA ASP A 431 -27.82 -32.70 0.72
C ASP A 431 -29.18 -31.98 0.78
N TYR A 432 -29.53 -31.43 -0.39
CA TYR A 432 -30.77 -30.78 -0.83
C TYR A 432 -31.84 -31.80 -1.22
N VAL A 433 -33.13 -31.43 -1.16
CA VAL A 433 -34.11 -31.81 -2.20
C VAL A 433 -35.20 -30.72 -2.37
N ASN A 434 -35.38 -30.32 -3.64
CA ASN A 434 -36.42 -29.48 -4.22
C ASN A 434 -37.77 -30.21 -4.38
N ASN A 435 -38.87 -29.47 -4.57
CA ASN A 435 -39.65 -29.66 -5.81
C ASN A 435 -40.59 -28.49 -6.14
N ASN A 436 -40.59 -28.21 -7.45
CA ASN A 436 -41.31 -27.19 -8.19
C ASN A 436 -42.77 -27.57 -8.47
N ASN A 437 -43.59 -26.58 -8.82
CA ASN A 437 -44.35 -26.56 -10.09
C ASN A 437 -44.96 -25.15 -10.31
N THR A 438 -44.47 -24.39 -11.31
CA THR A 438 -45.08 -24.13 -12.64
C THR A 438 -46.47 -23.46 -12.53
N GLY A 439 -46.76 -22.28 -13.07
CA GLY A 439 -46.15 -21.52 -14.17
C GLY A 439 -47.25 -21.16 -15.18
N ASN A 440 -47.50 -19.86 -15.37
CA ASN A 440 -48.15 -19.16 -16.50
C ASN A 440 -48.56 -17.77 -15.97
N GLY A 441 -48.25 -16.62 -16.54
CA GLY A 441 -47.65 -16.22 -17.82
C GLY A 441 -48.21 -14.82 -18.12
N GLN A 442 -47.32 -13.83 -18.32
CA GLN A 442 -47.43 -12.62 -19.18
C GLN A 442 -48.68 -11.69 -19.03
N SER A 443 -48.64 -10.36 -19.06
CA SER A 443 -47.60 -9.38 -19.40
C SER A 443 -48.18 -7.95 -19.23
N HIS A 444 -47.32 -7.01 -18.82
CA HIS A 444 -47.23 -5.58 -19.20
C HIS A 444 -48.35 -4.54 -18.91
N LEU A 445 -47.92 -3.55 -18.11
CA LEU A 445 -48.07 -2.08 -18.22
C LEU A 445 -49.48 -1.46 -18.36
N ALA A 446 -49.96 -0.82 -17.29
CA ALA A 446 -50.06 0.65 -17.16
C ALA A 446 -50.89 1.05 -15.92
N MET A 447 -50.38 2.00 -15.12
CA MET A 447 -51.16 2.78 -14.14
C MET A 447 -52.15 3.70 -14.90
N PRO A 448 -53.33 4.12 -14.35
CA PRO A 448 -53.41 4.84 -13.07
C PRO A 448 -54.71 4.71 -12.22
N ASN A 449 -54.60 5.21 -10.98
CA ASN A 449 -55.61 5.80 -10.07
C ASN A 449 -56.93 5.06 -9.74
N THR A 450 -57.18 4.93 -8.42
CA THR A 450 -58.45 4.97 -7.63
C THR A 450 -59.78 4.72 -8.38
N PRO A 451 -60.79 3.98 -7.84
CA PRO A 451 -61.38 4.29 -6.52
C PRO A 451 -62.27 3.20 -5.80
N LEU A 452 -62.74 3.54 -4.57
CA LEU A 452 -64.10 3.34 -3.98
C LEU A 452 -64.72 1.94 -3.61
N ILE A 453 -65.20 1.89 -2.35
CA ILE A 453 -66.56 1.48 -1.88
C ILE A 453 -66.86 -0.04 -1.81
N GLN A 454 -67.43 -0.63 -0.75
CA GLN A 454 -68.58 -0.20 0.07
C GLN A 454 -68.61 -0.86 1.47
N THR A 455 -69.05 -0.06 2.44
CA THR A 455 -69.68 -0.44 3.71
C THR A 455 -71.05 -1.12 3.50
N PRO A 456 -71.71 -1.53 4.60
CA PRO A 456 -72.97 -0.85 4.97
C PRO A 456 -72.89 -0.37 6.43
N GLU A 457 -73.02 0.93 6.73
CA GLU A 457 -74.28 1.68 7.03
C GLU A 457 -75.27 0.87 7.87
N GLY A 458 -75.70 1.28 9.06
CA GLY A 458 -76.03 2.61 9.58
C GLY A 458 -77.34 2.41 10.39
N THR A 459 -77.83 3.20 11.35
CA THR A 459 -77.65 4.60 11.74
C THR A 459 -78.51 4.79 13.00
N GLN A 460 -78.14 5.68 13.94
CA GLN A 460 -78.99 6.78 14.47
C GLN A 460 -78.38 7.46 15.71
N VAL A 461 -78.45 8.79 15.72
CA VAL A 461 -78.04 9.77 16.76
C VAL A 461 -79.22 10.77 16.86
N PRO A 462 -79.69 11.23 18.05
CA PRO A 462 -79.16 12.46 18.68
C PRO A 462 -79.16 12.54 20.24
N SER A 463 -78.32 13.43 20.77
CA SER A 463 -78.11 13.91 22.17
C SER A 463 -79.36 14.63 22.78
N PRO A 464 -79.41 15.17 24.03
CA PRO A 464 -78.45 15.27 25.17
C PRO A 464 -79.07 15.01 26.61
N ILE A 465 -78.28 15.19 27.70
CA ILE A 465 -78.61 15.59 29.11
C ILE A 465 -77.81 14.79 30.19
N ASN A 466 -77.17 15.55 31.10
CA ASN A 466 -76.31 15.28 32.28
C ASN A 466 -76.97 14.44 33.42
N PRO A 467 -76.33 14.15 34.60
CA PRO A 467 -74.91 14.25 35.03
C PRO A 467 -74.40 13.02 35.83
N HIS A 468 -73.09 12.95 36.14
CA HIS A 468 -72.56 12.76 37.51
C HIS A 468 -71.01 12.71 37.48
N LEU A 469 -70.39 13.72 38.09
CA LEU A 469 -68.95 13.81 38.32
C LEU A 469 -68.61 13.27 39.73
N PRO A 470 -67.53 12.50 39.89
CA PRO A 470 -66.74 12.46 41.13
C PRO A 470 -65.57 13.47 41.08
N PRO A 471 -65.00 13.86 42.23
CA PRO A 471 -64.17 15.06 42.38
C PRO A 471 -62.73 14.87 41.88
N PRO A 472 -61.99 15.97 41.61
CA PRO A 472 -60.66 15.90 41.04
C PRO A 472 -59.61 15.45 42.07
N PRO A 473 -58.61 14.64 41.67
CA PRO A 473 -57.42 14.42 42.49
C PRO A 473 -56.56 15.68 42.53
N ARG A 474 -56.09 15.99 43.74
CA ARG A 474 -55.26 17.13 44.07
C ARG A 474 -53.97 17.14 43.26
N HIS A 475 -53.61 18.34 42.81
CA HIS A 475 -52.34 18.73 42.21
C HIS A 475 -51.14 18.13 43.00
N PHE A 476 -50.56 17.03 42.53
CA PHE A 476 -49.25 16.60 42.99
C PHE A 476 -48.23 17.41 42.19
N SER A 477 -47.82 18.53 42.77
CA SER A 477 -46.74 19.37 42.28
C SER A 477 -45.51 18.52 41.97
N MET A 478 -45.25 18.28 40.68
CA MET A 478 -44.04 17.63 40.19
C MET A 478 -42.85 18.63 40.19
N SER A 479 -42.81 19.51 41.18
CA SER A 479 -41.80 20.55 41.34
C SER A 479 -40.76 20.10 42.37
N ASN A 480 -39.50 20.20 41.98
CA ASN A 480 -38.26 20.08 42.78
C ASN A 480 -37.52 18.73 42.83
N LYS A 481 -38.11 17.58 42.42
CA LYS A 481 -37.37 16.31 42.40
C LYS A 481 -36.55 16.10 41.11
N TRP A 482 -37.07 16.55 39.97
CA TRP A 482 -36.36 16.51 38.68
C TRP A 482 -35.27 17.59 38.55
N ARG A 483 -35.44 18.74 39.23
CA ARG A 483 -34.52 19.89 39.12
C ARG A 483 -33.23 19.75 39.95
N ARG A 484 -33.09 18.70 40.76
CA ARG A 484 -31.90 18.45 41.61
C ARG A 484 -31.05 17.24 41.20
N VAL A 485 -31.48 16.49 40.18
CA VAL A 485 -30.70 15.40 39.57
C VAL A 485 -29.78 15.92 38.45
N THR A 486 -29.97 17.17 38.01
CA THR A 486 -29.23 17.84 36.93
C THR A 486 -27.87 18.42 37.34
N ARG A 487 -27.45 18.32 38.62
CA ARG A 487 -26.25 19.00 39.14
C ARG A 487 -25.15 18.04 39.61
N ARG A 488 -24.97 16.89 38.95
CA ARG A 488 -24.17 15.78 39.49
C ARG A 488 -23.27 15.05 38.48
N SER A 489 -22.69 15.77 37.53
CA SER A 489 -21.60 15.24 36.68
C SER A 489 -20.58 16.34 36.32
N GLU A 490 -20.33 17.29 37.24
CA GLU A 490 -19.40 18.40 36.93
C GLU A 490 -17.98 17.89 36.68
N LEU A 491 -17.53 16.84 37.37
CA LEU A 491 -16.16 16.35 37.19
C LEU A 491 -15.96 15.65 35.84
N GLY A 492 -16.86 14.73 35.46
CA GLY A 492 -16.80 14.05 34.15
C GLY A 492 -16.89 15.02 32.98
N GLY A 493 -17.83 15.98 33.05
CA GLY A 493 -17.96 17.03 32.03
C GLY A 493 -16.78 18.00 31.97
N VAL A 494 -16.09 18.25 33.08
CA VAL A 494 -14.86 19.07 33.10
C VAL A 494 -13.71 18.33 32.42
N ILE A 495 -13.57 17.02 32.66
CA ILE A 495 -12.55 16.19 32.02
C ILE A 495 -12.80 16.16 30.50
N ASP A 496 -14.03 15.84 30.06
CA ASP A 496 -14.41 15.86 28.64
C ASP A 496 -14.14 17.23 27.99
N ARG A 497 -14.41 18.33 28.71
CA ARG A 497 -14.18 19.70 28.22
C ARG A 497 -12.70 20.04 28.08
N PHE A 498 -11.86 19.52 28.97
CA PHE A 498 -10.41 19.64 28.83
C PHE A 498 -9.89 18.77 27.69
N SER A 499 -10.30 17.49 27.64
CA SER A 499 -9.92 16.51 26.61
C SER A 499 -10.30 16.97 25.20
N SER A 500 -11.49 17.57 25.03
CA SER A 500 -11.97 18.10 23.74
C SER A 500 -11.13 19.25 23.17
N ILE A 501 -10.28 19.89 23.99
CA ILE A 501 -9.31 20.91 23.53
C ILE A 501 -7.91 20.30 23.45
N ALA A 502 -7.50 19.53 24.47
CA ALA A 502 -6.16 18.97 24.57
C ALA A 502 -5.83 17.95 23.47
N PHE A 503 -6.78 17.06 23.12
CA PHE A 503 -6.54 16.03 22.11
C PHE A 503 -6.36 16.60 20.70
N PRO A 504 -7.27 17.44 20.18
CA PRO A 504 -7.09 18.04 18.86
C PRO A 504 -5.85 18.93 18.76
N THR A 505 -5.50 19.64 19.83
CA THR A 505 -4.29 20.49 19.85
C THR A 505 -3.01 19.66 19.85
N ALA A 506 -2.95 18.59 20.65
CA ALA A 506 -1.82 17.67 20.64
C ALA A 506 -1.65 16.95 19.29
N PHE A 507 -2.75 16.53 18.66
CA PHE A 507 -2.71 15.92 17.34
C PHE A 507 -2.32 16.92 16.24
N ALA A 508 -2.79 18.17 16.31
CA ALA A 508 -2.36 19.22 15.40
C ALA A 508 -0.85 19.50 15.53
N LEU A 509 -0.31 19.52 16.75
CA LEU A 509 1.13 19.65 16.99
C LEU A 509 1.90 18.45 16.41
N PHE A 510 1.43 17.23 16.66
CA PHE A 510 2.02 16.02 16.08
C PHE A 510 2.07 16.08 14.55
N ASN A 511 0.99 16.53 13.91
CA ASN A 511 0.91 16.73 12.47
C ASN A 511 1.91 17.75 11.96
N ALA A 512 2.00 18.91 12.62
CA ALA A 512 2.95 19.95 12.25
C ALA A 512 4.38 19.41 12.30
N VAL A 513 4.78 18.79 13.42
CA VAL A 513 6.12 18.22 13.59
C VAL A 513 6.40 17.13 12.57
N TYR A 514 5.47 16.19 12.38
CA TYR A 514 5.61 15.06 11.46
C TYR A 514 5.81 15.53 10.02
N TRP A 515 4.89 16.34 9.50
CA TRP A 515 4.94 16.77 8.10
C TRP A 515 6.10 17.73 7.84
N THR A 516 6.42 18.66 8.76
CA THR A 516 7.58 19.54 8.60
C THR A 516 8.88 18.74 8.51
N TYR A 517 9.06 17.72 9.36
CA TYR A 517 10.24 16.87 9.33
C TYR A 517 10.38 16.13 7.99
N TYR A 518 9.34 15.42 7.55
CA TYR A 518 9.42 14.58 6.35
C TYR A 518 9.44 15.39 5.04
N LEU A 519 8.72 16.51 4.95
CA LEU A 519 8.80 17.39 3.79
C LEU A 519 10.17 18.08 3.68
N SER A 520 10.76 18.49 4.81
CA SER A 520 12.10 19.05 4.83
C SER A 520 13.16 18.00 4.42
N SER A 521 13.01 16.76 4.90
CA SER A 521 13.90 15.67 4.53
C SER A 521 13.83 15.38 3.03
N TYR A 522 12.62 15.35 2.46
CA TYR A 522 12.41 15.10 1.03
C TYR A 522 13.06 16.20 0.16
N SER A 523 12.86 17.48 0.50
CA SER A 523 13.48 18.59 -0.24
C SER A 523 15.01 18.55 -0.22
N THR A 524 15.59 18.04 0.87
CA THR A 524 17.05 17.91 1.01
C THR A 524 17.58 16.74 0.17
N SER A 525 16.87 15.61 0.13
CA SER A 525 17.23 14.47 -0.72
C SER A 525 17.16 14.81 -2.21
N GLY A 526 16.16 15.59 -2.64
CA GLY A 526 16.06 16.06 -4.04
C GLY A 526 17.20 16.96 -4.49
N LYS A 527 17.91 17.63 -3.56
CA LYS A 527 19.08 18.46 -3.88
C LYS A 527 20.38 17.67 -4.01
N MET A 528 20.50 16.52 -3.33
CA MET A 528 21.68 15.64 -3.44
C MET A 528 21.64 14.72 -4.66
N ALA A 529 20.48 14.51 -5.30
CA ALA A 529 20.36 13.72 -6.52
C ALA A 529 20.74 14.48 -7.82
N VAL A 530 21.03 15.78 -7.72
CA VAL A 530 21.32 16.69 -8.86
C VAL A 530 22.79 17.14 -8.89
N THR A 531 23.62 16.66 -7.95
CA THR A 531 25.08 16.86 -7.93
C THR A 531 25.77 15.53 -8.08
#